data_AF-A0A948U845-F1
#
_entry.id   AF-A0A948U845-F1
#
_cell.length_a   1.000
_cell.length_b   1.000
_cell.length_c   1.000
_cell.angle_alpha   90.00
_cell.angle_beta   90.00
_cell.angle_gamma   90.00
#
_symmetry.space_group_name_H-M   'P 1'
#
loop_
_entity.id
_entity.type
_entity.pdbx_description
1 polymer ?
#
loop_
_entity_poly.entity_id
_entity_poly.type
_entity_poly.pdbx_seq_one_letter_code
_entity_poly.pdbx_strand_id
1 'polypeptide(L)'
;MLAEFKTFIARGNVLDLAVGVIIGAAFGKIVSSLTDDVLMPVIGKVFGGMDFTSKFLLLGPVPDGYTGSLTDYAALKEAGVAMLGYGSFITALINFLIMAFVIFLIVRQANKLMPPPPAAPAGPSEVDLLTEIRDSLRKA
;
A
#
# COMPACT_ATOMS: atom_id res chain seq x y z
N MET A 1 -32.94 -9.01 -10.79
CA MET A 1 -31.72 -8.37 -11.36
C MET A 1 -31.38 -7.04 -10.67
N LEU A 2 -31.88 -5.86 -11.10
CA LEU A 2 -31.48 -4.56 -10.51
C LEU A 2 -31.91 -4.37 -9.04
N ALA A 3 -33.11 -4.84 -8.67
CA ALA A 3 -33.58 -4.80 -7.29
C ALA A 3 -32.77 -5.73 -6.37
N GLU A 4 -32.51 -6.96 -6.82
CA GLU A 4 -31.66 -7.94 -6.11
C GLU A 4 -30.22 -7.45 -5.95
N PHE A 5 -29.68 -6.78 -6.97
CA PHE A 5 -28.36 -6.15 -6.93
C PHE A 5 -28.31 -5.02 -5.90
N LYS A 6 -29.33 -4.14 -5.88
CA LYS A 6 -29.46 -3.09 -4.85
C LYS A 6 -29.53 -3.68 -3.44
N THR A 7 -30.30 -4.76 -3.25
CA THR A 7 -30.39 -5.46 -1.96
C THR A 7 -29.08 -6.15 -1.57
N PHE A 8 -28.30 -6.62 -2.55
CA PHE A 8 -26.99 -7.23 -2.33
C PHE A 8 -25.95 -6.21 -1.87
N ILE A 9 -25.83 -5.06 -2.55
CA ILE A 9 -24.88 -4.00 -2.18
C ILE A 9 -25.28 -3.29 -0.87
N ALA A 10 -26.58 -3.26 -0.56
CA ALA A 10 -27.10 -2.69 0.69
C ALA A 10 -26.84 -3.56 1.92
N ARG A 11 -26.26 -4.77 1.78
CA ARG A 11 -25.72 -5.49 2.94
C ARG A 11 -24.59 -4.62 3.52
N GLY A 12 -24.82 -4.07 4.71
CA GLY A 12 -24.11 -2.93 5.30
C GLY A 12 -22.59 -3.05 5.52
N ASN A 13 -21.93 -4.09 5.01
CA ASN A 13 -20.48 -4.23 5.04
C ASN A 13 -19.84 -4.23 3.63
N VAL A 14 -20.62 -4.38 2.55
CA VAL A 14 -20.08 -4.51 1.18
C VAL A 14 -19.67 -3.13 0.63
N LEU A 15 -20.49 -2.11 0.87
CA LEU A 15 -20.21 -0.74 0.45
C LEU A 15 -18.96 -0.17 1.14
N ASP A 16 -18.85 -0.31 2.47
CA ASP A 16 -17.71 0.20 3.23
C ASP A 16 -16.41 -0.53 2.87
N LEU A 17 -16.49 -1.85 2.66
CA LEU A 17 -15.35 -2.63 2.17
C LEU A 17 -14.94 -2.20 0.76
N ALA A 18 -15.89 -1.98 -0.15
CA ALA A 18 -15.60 -1.52 -1.50
C ALA A 18 -14.91 -0.15 -1.50
N VAL A 19 -15.41 0.79 -0.70
CA VAL A 19 -14.81 2.12 -0.54
C VAL A 19 -13.39 1.99 0.04
N GLY A 20 -13.21 1.18 1.08
CA GLY A 20 -11.90 0.94 1.70
C GLY A 20 -10.86 0.37 0.73
N VAL A 21 -11.24 -0.61 -0.09
CA VAL A 21 -10.35 -1.22 -1.10
C VAL A 21 -10.00 -0.20 -2.20
N ILE A 22 -10.97 0.56 -2.70
CA ILE A 22 -10.75 1.56 -3.76
C ILE A 22 -9.83 2.67 -3.25
N ILE A 23 -10.10 3.20 -2.06
CA ILE A 23 -9.27 4.24 -1.44
C ILE A 23 -7.87 3.69 -1.14
N GLY A 24 -7.77 2.47 -0.62
CA GLY A 24 -6.47 1.81 -0.36
C GLY A 24 -5.62 1.65 -1.61
N ALA A 25 -6.23 1.20 -2.72
CA ALA A 25 -5.54 1.07 -4.00
C ALA A 25 -5.10 2.43 -4.58
N ALA A 26 -5.95 3.44 -4.49
CA ALA A 26 -5.62 4.80 -4.96
C ALA A 26 -4.52 5.42 -4.09
N PHE A 27 -4.61 5.28 -2.77
CA PHE A 27 -3.61 5.78 -1.83
C PHE A 27 -2.25 5.11 -2.05
N GLY A 28 -2.22 3.79 -2.28
CA GLY A 28 -1.01 3.06 -2.62
C GLY A 28 -0.28 3.64 -3.83
N LYS A 29 -1.01 4.04 -4.89
CA LYS A 29 -0.43 4.69 -6.07
C LYS A 29 0.15 6.08 -5.78
N ILE A 30 -0.48 6.86 -4.91
CA ILE A 30 0.04 8.17 -4.50
C ILE A 30 1.36 7.99 -3.75
N VAL A 31 1.40 7.01 -2.85
CA VAL A 31 2.62 6.69 -2.08
C VAL A 31 3.73 6.17 -2.97
N SER A 32 3.43 5.28 -3.92
CA SER A 32 4.42 4.78 -4.87
C SER A 32 4.97 5.91 -5.73
N SER A 33 4.12 6.77 -6.28
CA SER A 33 4.58 7.91 -7.10
C SER A 33 5.45 8.89 -6.30
N LEU A 34 5.11 9.20 -5.05
CA LEU A 34 5.96 10.03 -4.20
C LEU A 34 7.33 9.39 -3.95
N THR A 35 7.38 8.07 -3.82
CA THR A 35 8.63 7.36 -3.55
C THR A 35 9.47 7.23 -4.81
N ASP A 36 8.87 6.74 -5.89
CA ASP A 36 9.55 6.39 -7.13
C ASP A 36 9.86 7.62 -8.01
N ASP A 37 8.94 8.58 -8.10
CA ASP A 37 9.07 9.72 -9.00
C ASP A 37 9.68 10.97 -8.34
N VAL A 38 9.60 11.09 -7.01
CA VAL A 38 10.08 12.27 -6.28
C VAL A 38 11.29 11.95 -5.41
N LEU A 39 11.20 10.96 -4.53
CA LEU A 39 12.28 10.68 -3.58
C LEU A 39 13.46 9.95 -4.22
N MET A 40 13.22 8.90 -4.99
CA MET A 40 14.27 8.12 -5.65
C MET A 40 15.19 8.97 -6.54
N PRO A 41 14.70 9.91 -7.36
CA PRO A 41 15.58 10.80 -8.12
C PRO A 41 16.44 11.72 -7.23
N VAL A 42 15.87 12.24 -6.14
CA VAL A 42 16.60 13.10 -5.19
C VAL A 42 17.67 12.30 -4.45
N ILE A 43 17.32 11.12 -3.94
CA ILE A 43 18.25 10.19 -3.28
C ILE A 43 19.33 9.76 -4.27
N GLY A 44 18.96 9.40 -5.50
CA GLY A 44 19.90 9.05 -6.57
C GLY A 44 20.90 10.17 -6.86
N LYS A 45 20.44 11.42 -6.91
CA LYS A 45 21.30 12.59 -7.12
C LYS A 45 22.25 12.85 -5.94
N VAL A 46 21.82 12.58 -4.70
CA VAL A 46 22.63 12.82 -3.50
C VAL A 46 23.64 11.69 -3.24
N PHE A 47 23.23 10.43 -3.41
CA PHE A 47 24.01 9.25 -3.05
C PHE A 47 24.73 8.58 -4.24
N GLY A 48 24.58 9.13 -5.46
CA GLY A 48 25.31 8.65 -6.65
C GLY A 48 24.68 7.43 -7.34
N GLY A 49 23.36 7.26 -7.22
CA GLY A 49 22.61 6.14 -7.79
C GLY A 49 22.43 4.99 -6.79
N MET A 50 21.16 4.70 -6.46
CA MET A 50 20.76 3.60 -5.56
C MET A 50 20.15 2.43 -6.34
N ASP A 51 20.52 2.29 -7.62
CA ASP A 51 20.03 1.21 -8.47
C ASP A 51 21.11 0.17 -8.71
N PHE A 52 20.91 -1.01 -8.10
CA PHE A 52 21.77 -2.17 -8.25
C PHE A 52 21.23 -3.16 -9.29
N THR A 53 20.16 -2.83 -10.04
CA THR A 53 19.51 -3.76 -10.97
C THR A 53 20.46 -4.33 -12.02
N SER A 54 21.50 -3.59 -12.41
CA SER A 54 22.56 -4.04 -13.31
C SER A 54 23.54 -5.08 -12.72
N LYS A 55 23.41 -5.40 -11.42
CA LYS A 55 24.21 -6.43 -10.75
C LYS A 55 23.49 -7.77 -10.83
N PHE A 56 23.84 -8.56 -11.83
CA PHE A 56 23.29 -9.89 -12.02
C PHE A 56 24.37 -10.86 -12.52
N LEU A 57 24.12 -12.16 -12.32
CA LEU A 57 24.93 -13.21 -12.90
C LEU A 57 24.16 -13.83 -14.07
N LEU A 58 24.80 -13.89 -15.23
CA LEU A 58 24.29 -14.67 -16.36
C LEU A 58 24.47 -16.15 -16.06
N LEU A 59 23.37 -16.89 -16.11
CA LEU A 59 23.36 -18.34 -15.90
C LEU A 59 23.06 -19.11 -17.20
N GLY A 60 22.50 -18.44 -18.21
CA GLY A 60 22.19 -19.00 -19.51
C GLY A 60 22.94 -18.32 -20.65
N PRO A 61 22.99 -18.97 -21.83
CA PRO A 61 23.53 -18.35 -23.03
C PRO A 61 22.64 -17.18 -23.47
N VAL A 62 23.29 -16.13 -23.98
CA VAL A 62 22.60 -15.02 -24.65
C VAL A 62 22.25 -15.48 -26.08
N PRO A 63 21.01 -15.29 -26.56
CA PRO A 63 20.61 -15.70 -27.91
C PRO A 63 21.53 -15.15 -29.00
N ASP A 64 21.85 -15.99 -29.98
CA ASP A 64 22.63 -15.62 -31.16
C ASP A 64 21.83 -14.58 -31.98
N GLY A 65 22.29 -13.33 -31.99
CA GLY A 65 21.61 -12.19 -32.61
C GLY A 65 21.06 -11.14 -31.64
N TYR A 66 21.28 -11.29 -30.33
CA TYR A 66 20.98 -10.24 -29.37
C TYR A 66 21.88 -9.01 -29.60
N THR A 67 21.26 -7.89 -29.96
CA THR A 67 21.93 -6.60 -30.21
C THR A 67 21.74 -5.60 -29.07
N GLY A 68 21.03 -6.00 -28.01
CA GLY A 68 20.78 -5.16 -26.83
C GLY A 68 22.00 -5.08 -25.90
N SER A 69 21.84 -4.32 -24.81
CA SER A 69 22.90 -4.14 -23.83
C SER A 69 23.06 -5.37 -22.92
N LEU A 70 24.27 -5.92 -22.85
CA LEU A 70 24.61 -7.02 -21.93
C LEU A 70 24.65 -6.61 -20.45
N THR A 71 24.46 -5.33 -20.14
CA THR A 71 24.40 -4.81 -18.77
C THR A 71 22.98 -4.40 -18.37
N ASP A 72 22.02 -4.49 -19.28
CA ASP A 72 20.61 -4.19 -19.01
C ASP A 72 19.88 -5.49 -18.61
N TYR A 73 19.60 -5.59 -17.31
CA TYR A 73 18.90 -6.73 -16.74
C TYR A 73 17.50 -6.92 -17.33
N ALA A 74 16.77 -5.84 -17.63
CA ALA A 74 15.41 -5.93 -18.15
C ALA A 74 15.43 -6.45 -19.59
N ALA A 75 16.30 -5.89 -20.43
CA ALA A 75 16.43 -6.29 -21.83
C ALA A 75 16.90 -7.75 -21.99
N LEU A 76 17.83 -8.21 -21.14
CA LEU A 76 18.26 -9.61 -21.14
C LEU A 76 17.18 -10.55 -20.62
N LYS A 77 16.36 -10.10 -19.67
CA LYS A 77 15.25 -10.91 -19.12
C LYS A 77 14.15 -11.10 -20.15
N GLU A 78 13.84 -10.06 -20.93
CA GLU A 78 12.91 -10.13 -22.06
C GLU A 78 13.44 -11.04 -23.18
N ALA A 79 14.75 -11.03 -23.43
CA ALA A 79 15.41 -11.94 -24.36
C ALA A 79 15.45 -13.41 -23.90
N GLY A 80 14.86 -13.74 -22.75
CA GLY A 80 14.77 -15.10 -22.23
C GLY A 80 16.07 -15.62 -21.62
N VAL A 81 17.04 -14.75 -21.35
CA VAL A 81 18.31 -15.15 -20.75
C VAL A 81 18.11 -15.49 -19.28
N ALA A 82 18.46 -16.72 -18.89
CA ALA A 82 18.44 -17.13 -17.50
C ALA A 82 19.50 -16.34 -16.71
N MET A 83 19.06 -15.59 -15.69
CA MET A 83 19.92 -14.73 -14.89
C MET A 83 19.54 -14.76 -13.41
N LEU A 84 20.55 -14.68 -12.54
CA LEU A 84 20.38 -14.43 -11.12
C LEU A 84 20.55 -12.93 -10.84
N GLY A 85 19.43 -12.21 -10.80
CA GLY A 85 19.38 -10.77 -10.51
C GLY A 85 19.38 -10.45 -9.02
N TYR A 86 20.49 -10.68 -8.32
CA TYR A 86 20.59 -10.30 -6.90
C TYR A 86 20.53 -8.78 -6.69
N GLY A 87 21.00 -8.02 -7.67
CA GLY A 87 20.94 -6.58 -7.69
C GLY A 87 19.53 -6.02 -7.68
N SER A 88 18.63 -6.57 -8.51
CA SER A 88 17.23 -6.13 -8.54
C SER A 88 16.50 -6.46 -7.24
N PHE A 89 16.85 -7.57 -6.59
CA PHE A 89 16.33 -7.90 -5.26
C PHE A 89 16.81 -6.88 -4.21
N ILE A 90 18.09 -6.51 -4.20
CA ILE A 90 18.64 -5.50 -3.28
C ILE A 90 17.98 -4.13 -3.54
N THR A 91 17.84 -3.71 -4.80
CA THR A 91 17.11 -2.49 -5.15
C THR A 91 15.67 -2.53 -4.61
N ALA A 92 14.94 -3.63 -4.83
CA ALA A 92 13.58 -3.78 -4.34
C ALA A 92 13.48 -3.71 -2.80
N LEU A 93 14.45 -4.33 -2.10
CA LEU A 93 14.52 -4.29 -0.64
C LEU A 93 14.75 -2.86 -0.14
N ILE A 94 15.68 -2.13 -0.75
CA ILE A 94 15.96 -0.73 -0.39
C ILE A 94 14.74 0.14 -0.66
N ASN A 95 14.10 0.01 -1.82
CA ASN A 95 12.89 0.75 -2.16
C ASN A 95 11.76 0.48 -1.16
N PHE A 96 11.59 -0.77 -0.73
CA PHE A 96 10.62 -1.13 0.30
C PHE A 96 10.91 -0.43 1.64
N LEU A 97 12.17 -0.40 2.09
CA LEU A 97 12.55 0.27 3.33
C LEU A 97 12.32 1.79 3.25
N ILE A 98 12.65 2.41 2.11
CA ILE A 98 12.40 3.83 1.87
C ILE A 98 10.89 4.10 1.89
N MET A 99 10.10 3.33 1.13
CA MET A 99 8.65 3.47 1.08
C MET A 99 8.01 3.30 2.46
N ALA A 100 8.43 2.30 3.24
CA ALA A 100 7.95 2.09 4.60
C ALA A 100 8.27 3.28 5.51
N PHE A 101 9.47 3.85 5.41
CA PHE A 101 9.86 5.04 6.16
C PHE A 101 9.03 6.28 5.76
N VAL A 102 8.74 6.45 4.48
CA VAL A 102 7.92 7.56 3.97
C VAL A 102 6.47 7.44 4.43
N ILE A 103 5.88 6.26 4.32
CA ILE A 103 4.53 5.98 4.85
C ILE A 103 4.49 6.31 6.35
N PHE A 104 5.49 5.88 7.11
CA PHE A 104 5.60 6.19 8.53
C PHE A 104 5.61 7.71 8.78
N LEU A 105 6.38 8.48 8.01
CA LEU A 105 6.41 9.94 8.14
C LEU A 105 5.04 10.58 7.84
N ILE A 106 4.36 10.14 6.77
CA ILE A 106 3.04 10.64 6.40
C ILE A 106 2.02 10.33 7.50
N VAL A 107 1.95 9.08 7.96
CA VAL A 107 1.03 8.66 9.02
C VAL A 107 1.33 9.40 10.32
N ARG A 108 2.60 9.54 10.68
CA ARG A 108 3.03 10.32 11.86
C ARG A 108 2.57 11.78 11.76
N GLN A 109 2.70 12.40 10.59
CA GLN A 109 2.28 13.78 10.39
C GLN A 109 0.76 13.93 10.38
N ALA A 110 0.03 12.99 9.78
CA ALA A 110 -1.43 12.95 9.81
C ALA A 110 -1.95 12.81 11.25
N ASN A 111 -1.38 11.87 12.02
CA ASN A 111 -1.73 11.67 13.44
C ASN A 111 -1.43 12.89 14.32
N LYS A 112 -0.44 13.71 13.93
CA LYS A 112 -0.12 14.96 14.64
C LYS A 112 -1.11 16.09 14.32
N LEU A 113 -1.68 16.09 13.11
CA LEU A 113 -2.58 17.14 12.63
C LEU A 113 -4.06 16.82 12.85
N MET A 114 -4.43 15.54 12.96
CA MET A 114 -5.79 15.14 13.26
C MET A 114 -6.03 15.18 14.77
N PRO A 115 -6.86 16.11 15.29
CA PRO A 115 -7.31 16.02 16.67
C PRO A 115 -8.07 14.70 16.87
N PRO A 116 -8.04 14.11 18.08
CA PRO A 116 -8.88 12.96 18.39
C PRO A 116 -10.33 13.30 18.02
N PRO A 117 -11.06 12.41 17.34
CA PRO A 117 -12.48 12.62 17.11
C PRO A 117 -13.13 12.99 18.46
N PRO A 118 -13.98 14.03 18.51
CA PRO A 118 -14.78 14.29 19.70
C PRO A 118 -15.40 12.95 20.10
N ALA A 119 -15.17 12.51 21.33
CA ALA A 119 -15.80 11.30 21.82
C ALA A 119 -17.29 11.46 21.50
N ALA A 120 -17.81 10.62 20.60
CA ALA A 120 -19.23 10.59 20.35
C ALA A 120 -19.86 10.47 21.75
N PRO A 121 -20.81 11.34 22.14
CA PRO A 121 -21.43 11.24 23.44
C PRO A 121 -21.87 9.79 23.54
N ALA A 122 -21.26 9.06 24.48
CA ALA A 122 -21.65 7.68 24.71
C ALA A 122 -23.13 7.80 25.04
N GLY A 123 -23.98 7.33 24.13
CA GLY A 123 -25.38 7.12 24.45
C GLY A 123 -25.44 6.28 25.73
N PRO A 124 -26.55 6.32 26.47
CA PRO A 124 -26.70 5.52 27.68
C PRO A 124 -26.20 4.12 27.38
N SER A 125 -25.22 3.68 28.17
CA SER A 125 -24.62 2.36 27.99
C SER A 125 -25.72 1.31 28.07
N GLU A 126 -25.50 0.11 27.54
CA GLU A 126 -26.47 -0.97 27.70
C GLU A 126 -26.83 -1.19 29.17
N VAL A 127 -25.89 -0.95 30.09
CA VAL A 127 -26.10 -1.00 31.54
C VAL A 127 -27.06 0.10 32.00
N ASP A 128 -26.96 1.31 31.47
CA ASP A 128 -27.88 2.42 31.76
C ASP A 128 -29.29 2.10 31.24
N LEU A 129 -29.39 1.59 30.01
CA LEU A 129 -30.67 1.17 29.42
C LEU A 129 -31.31 0.02 30.20
N LEU A 130 -30.52 -0.98 30.63
CA LEU A 130 -31.01 -2.10 31.44
C LEU A 130 -31.45 -1.63 32.84
N THR A 131 -30.79 -0.62 33.39
CA THR A 131 -31.17 0.00 34.66
C THR A 131 -32.51 0.74 34.52
N GLU A 132 -32.69 1.52 33.46
CA GLU A 132 -33.95 2.19 33.14
C GLU A 132 -35.09 1.19 32.92
N ILE A 133 -34.84 0.09 32.20
CA ILE A 133 -35.83 -0.98 31.98
C ILE A 133 -36.21 -1.65 33.31
N ARG A 134 -35.23 -1.99 34.16
CA ARG A 134 -35.48 -2.59 35.48
C ARG A 134 -36.34 -1.67 36.35
N ASP A 135 -36.00 -0.40 36.39
CA ASP A 135 -36.69 0.57 37.24
C ASP A 135 -38.10 0.88 36.71
N SER A 136 -38.30 0.82 35.39
CA SER A 136 -39.62 0.89 34.75
C SER A 136 -40.48 -0.32 35.09
N LEU A 137 -39.91 -1.53 35.09
CA LEU A 137 -40.62 -2.77 35.45
C LEU A 137 -40.97 -2.86 36.93
N ARG A 138 -40.20 -2.23 37.84
CA ARG A 138 -40.54 -2.17 39.28
C ARG A 138 -41.67 -1.20 39.61
N LYS A 139 -41.98 -0.27 38.70
CA LYS A 139 -43.05 0.73 38.84
C LYS A 139 -44.39 0.25 38.28
N ALA A 140 -44.39 -0.83 37.49
CA ALA A 140 -45.58 -1.53 36.99
C ALA A 140 -46.01 -2.64 37.95
#